data_AF-A0A9E3YES0-F1
#
_entry.id   AF-A0A9E3YES0-F1
#
_cell.length_a   1.000
_cell.length_b   1.000
_cell.length_c   1.000
_cell.angle_alpha   90.00
_cell.angle_beta   90.00
_cell.angle_gamma   90.00
#
_symmetry.space_group_name_H-M   'P 1'
#
loop_
_entity.id
_entity.type
_entity.pdbx_description
1 polymer ?
#
loop_
_entity_poly.entity_id
_entity_poly.type
_entity_poly.pdbx_seq_one_letter_code
_entity_poly.pdbx_strand_id
1 'polypeptide(L)'
;MTSGAVDVVWYASFGSNLSRARFLHYLKGGRLEGQDIGHAGARDPSDPLDDRMGTIAHQLRFGGESRRWGGGVAFVDPAPGTGRAIVRMWKVTVQQFCDIAAQENGLAPGELEVDVAAAERRGWLDV
;
A
#
# COMPACT_ATOMS: atom_id res chain seq x y z
N MET A 1 20.53 -9.59 -22.94
CA MET A 1 20.39 -8.78 -21.72
C MET A 1 19.00 -9.02 -21.18
N THR A 2 18.83 -10.02 -20.31
CA THR A 2 17.59 -10.19 -19.54
C THR A 2 17.59 -9.09 -18.48
N SER A 3 16.67 -8.13 -18.54
CA SER A 3 16.42 -7.31 -17.35
C SER A 3 16.04 -8.27 -16.24
N GLY A 4 16.73 -8.22 -15.11
CA GLY A 4 16.33 -9.01 -13.94
C GLY A 4 14.89 -8.63 -13.62
N ALA A 5 14.00 -9.63 -13.51
CA ALA A 5 12.64 -9.37 -13.08
C ALA A 5 12.70 -8.68 -11.71
N VAL A 6 11.99 -7.56 -11.58
CA VAL A 6 11.85 -6.90 -10.28
C VAL A 6 10.89 -7.76 -9.47
N ASP A 7 11.43 -8.53 -8.54
CA ASP A 7 10.61 -9.43 -7.72
C ASP A 7 10.04 -8.73 -6.48
N VAL A 8 10.60 -7.57 -6.10
CA VAL A 8 10.28 -6.85 -4.87
C VAL A 8 10.11 -5.35 -5.09
N VAL A 9 9.19 -4.76 -4.35
CA VAL A 9 8.89 -3.32 -4.37
C VAL A 9 8.83 -2.76 -2.95
N TRP A 10 9.00 -1.44 -2.84
CA TRP A 10 8.71 -0.70 -1.60
C TRP A 10 7.34 -0.05 -1.69
N TYR A 11 6.37 -0.54 -0.91
CA TYR A 11 5.07 0.08 -0.75
C TYR A 11 5.13 1.14 0.37
N ALA A 12 5.11 2.42 0.00
CA ALA A 12 5.16 3.54 0.93
C ALA A 12 3.75 3.97 1.34
N SER A 13 3.35 3.69 2.59
CA SER A 13 2.06 4.11 3.12
C SER A 13 2.17 5.36 3.99
N PHE A 14 1.27 6.31 3.79
CA PHE A 14 1.11 7.55 4.56
C PHE A 14 -0.17 7.55 5.44
N GLY A 15 -0.98 6.50 5.37
CA GLY A 15 -2.28 6.41 6.02
C GLY A 15 -2.33 5.37 7.12
N SER A 16 -3.48 4.73 7.27
CA SER A 16 -3.71 3.72 8.33
C SER A 16 -2.71 2.54 8.32
N ASN A 17 -2.10 2.22 7.17
CA ASN A 17 -1.07 1.18 7.05
C ASN A 17 0.32 1.61 7.55
N LEU A 18 0.44 2.78 8.20
CA LEU A 18 1.57 3.06 9.10
C LEU A 18 1.62 2.06 10.27
N SER A 19 0.46 1.56 10.70
CA SER A 19 0.35 0.52 11.73
C SER A 19 0.72 -0.86 11.18
N ARG A 20 1.74 -1.50 11.76
CA ARG A 20 2.14 -2.88 11.40
C ARG A 20 1.01 -3.87 11.60
N ALA A 21 0.31 -3.79 12.72
CA ALA A 21 -0.77 -4.71 13.04
C ALA A 21 -1.87 -4.65 11.97
N ARG A 22 -2.22 -3.44 11.52
CA ARG A 22 -3.19 -3.25 10.44
C ARG A 22 -2.64 -3.73 9.10
N PHE A 23 -1.44 -3.32 8.73
CA PHE A 23 -0.83 -3.68 7.45
C PHE A 23 -0.74 -5.21 7.28
N LEU A 24 -0.36 -5.94 8.33
CA LEU A 24 -0.25 -7.39 8.28
C LEU A 24 -1.56 -8.11 7.98
N HIS A 25 -2.74 -7.51 8.20
CA HIS A 25 -3.99 -8.15 7.80
C HIS A 25 -4.15 -8.23 6.28
N TYR A 26 -3.53 -7.33 5.51
CA TYR A 26 -3.55 -7.43 4.05
C TYR A 26 -2.71 -8.63 3.55
N LEU A 27 -1.73 -9.09 4.34
CA LEU A 27 -0.91 -10.26 4.04
C LEU A 27 -1.49 -11.54 4.64
N LYS A 28 -1.80 -11.52 5.93
CA LYS A 28 -2.20 -12.70 6.71
C LYS A 28 -3.71 -12.95 6.74
N GLY A 29 -4.50 -11.99 6.29
CA GLY A 29 -5.94 -11.99 6.41
C GLY A 29 -6.43 -11.75 7.84
N GLY A 30 -7.73 -11.97 8.04
CA GLY A 30 -8.39 -11.83 9.34
C GLY A 30 -9.04 -10.46 9.54
N ARG A 31 -9.46 -10.20 10.78
CA ARG A 31 -10.30 -9.05 11.13
C ARG A 31 -9.71 -8.31 12.31
N LEU A 32 -9.58 -6.99 12.19
CA LEU A 32 -9.25 -6.12 13.31
C LEU A 32 -10.45 -6.07 14.27
N GLU A 33 -10.19 -6.07 15.57
CA GLU A 33 -11.25 -5.88 16.56
C GLU A 33 -11.98 -4.55 16.32
N GLY A 34 -13.31 -4.60 16.39
CA GLY A 34 -14.17 -3.43 16.12
C GLY A 34 -14.29 -3.01 14.66
N GLN A 35 -13.82 -3.83 13.70
CA GLN A 35 -14.02 -3.59 12.26
C GLN A 35 -14.98 -4.62 11.66
N ASP A 36 -15.96 -4.15 10.89
CA ASP A 36 -16.96 -5.02 10.25
C ASP A 36 -16.38 -5.82 9.08
N ILE A 37 -15.39 -5.24 8.39
CA ILE A 37 -14.80 -5.79 7.17
C ILE A 37 -13.49 -6.53 7.50
N GLY A 38 -13.46 -7.83 7.21
CA GLY A 38 -12.26 -8.66 7.24
C GLY A 38 -11.39 -8.50 5.98
N HIS A 39 -10.12 -8.87 6.08
CA HIS A 39 -9.19 -8.92 4.94
C HIS A 39 -9.03 -10.38 4.53
N ALA A 40 -8.98 -10.63 3.22
CA ALA A 40 -8.77 -11.98 2.69
C ALA A 40 -7.34 -12.47 2.99
N GLY A 41 -6.37 -11.55 3.03
CA GLY A 41 -4.95 -11.88 3.06
C GLY A 41 -4.40 -12.04 1.64
N ALA A 42 -3.09 -12.00 1.51
CA ALA A 42 -2.41 -12.19 0.24
C ALA A 42 -2.24 -13.68 -0.07
N ARG A 43 -2.02 -14.01 -1.34
CA ARG A 43 -1.71 -15.39 -1.77
C ARG A 43 -0.41 -15.89 -1.16
N ASP A 44 0.55 -14.99 -0.94
CA ASP A 44 1.73 -15.21 -0.09
C ASP A 44 1.57 -14.47 1.25
N PRO A 45 1.24 -15.17 2.35
CA PRO A 45 0.98 -14.57 3.65
C PRO A 45 2.25 -14.29 4.47
N SER A 46 3.44 -14.47 3.89
CA SER A 46 4.72 -14.21 4.56
C SER A 46 4.84 -12.77 5.05
N ASP A 47 5.60 -12.56 6.13
CA ASP A 47 5.91 -11.21 6.61
C ASP A 47 6.65 -10.39 5.54
N PRO A 48 6.55 -9.05 5.58
CA PRO A 48 7.37 -8.18 4.73
C PRO A 48 8.86 -8.49 4.92
N LEU A 49 9.60 -8.39 3.83
CA LEU A 49 11.05 -8.65 3.82
C LEU A 49 11.83 -7.62 4.65
N ASP A 50 11.30 -6.40 4.78
CA ASP A 50 11.85 -5.30 5.56
C ASP A 50 10.76 -4.22 5.76
N ASP A 51 10.92 -3.35 6.75
CA ASP A 51 10.12 -2.15 6.89
C ASP A 51 10.89 -0.97 7.50
N ARG A 52 10.61 0.25 7.01
CA ARG A 52 11.35 1.46 7.41
C ARG A 52 10.45 2.68 7.48
N MET A 53 10.72 3.55 8.45
CA MET A 53 10.12 4.88 8.48
C MET A 53 10.86 5.82 7.52
N GLY A 54 10.13 6.76 6.91
CA GLY A 54 10.70 7.76 6.01
C GLY A 54 9.82 8.98 5.86
N THR A 55 10.23 9.89 4.99
CA THR A 55 9.45 11.07 4.61
C THR A 55 9.42 11.24 3.10
N ILE A 56 8.26 11.62 2.57
CA ILE A 56 8.10 12.00 1.16
C ILE A 56 7.80 13.50 1.06
N ALA A 57 8.23 14.15 -0.02
CA ALA A 57 8.05 15.58 -0.27
C ALA A 57 6.64 15.93 -0.80
N HIS A 58 5.62 15.32 -0.20
CA HIS A 58 4.22 15.51 -0.54
C HIS A 58 3.46 15.97 0.69
N GLN A 59 2.52 16.90 0.51
CA GLN A 59 1.73 17.43 1.62
C GLN A 59 0.59 16.47 1.96
N LEU A 60 0.54 16.04 3.23
CA LEU A 60 -0.55 15.23 3.78
C LEU A 60 -1.78 16.11 4.04
N ARG A 61 -2.95 15.61 3.68
CA ARG A 61 -4.26 16.21 3.96
C ARG A 61 -5.22 15.16 4.47
N PHE A 62 -6.19 15.57 5.27
CA PHE A 62 -7.34 14.74 5.64
C PHE A 62 -8.60 15.33 5.01
N GLY A 63 -9.41 14.49 4.39
CA GLY A 63 -10.62 14.95 3.71
C GLY A 63 -11.67 13.86 3.57
N GLY A 64 -12.87 14.27 3.16
CA GLY A 64 -14.04 13.40 3.04
C GLY A 64 -14.59 12.93 4.40
N GLU A 65 -15.50 11.96 4.34
CA GLU A 65 -16.06 11.29 5.52
C GLU A 65 -16.10 9.79 5.26
N SER A 66 -15.29 9.05 6.00
CA SER A 66 -15.27 7.59 5.95
C SER A 66 -16.18 7.02 7.01
N ARG A 67 -17.17 6.23 6.59
CA ARG A 67 -18.00 5.42 7.50
C ARG A 67 -17.16 4.46 8.35
N ARG A 68 -16.01 4.02 7.84
CA ARG A 68 -15.08 3.13 8.55
C ARG A 68 -14.33 3.82 9.70
N TRP A 69 -14.10 5.13 9.58
CA TRP A 69 -13.29 5.89 10.53
C TRP A 69 -14.06 6.97 11.30
N GLY A 70 -15.30 7.26 10.91
CA GLY A 70 -16.09 8.35 11.49
C GLY A 70 -15.50 9.75 11.20
N GLY A 71 -14.66 9.87 10.17
CA GLY A 71 -13.93 11.10 9.84
C GLY A 71 -13.18 11.02 8.51
N GLY A 72 -12.38 12.05 8.22
CA GLY A 72 -11.61 12.14 6.97
C GLY A 72 -10.50 11.10 6.85
N VAL A 73 -10.19 10.69 5.63
CA VAL A 73 -9.06 9.81 5.32
C VAL A 73 -7.86 10.60 4.84
N ALA A 74 -6.68 9.99 4.97
CA ALA A 74 -5.42 10.59 4.56
C ALA A 74 -5.26 10.58 3.03
N PHE A 75 -4.87 11.72 2.48
CA PHE A 75 -4.45 11.91 1.09
C PHE A 75 -3.09 12.63 1.06
N VAL A 76 -2.33 12.43 -0.01
CA VAL A 76 -1.14 13.25 -0.30
C VAL A 76 -1.33 13.98 -1.62
N ASP A 77 -0.90 15.24 -1.68
CA ASP A 77 -0.91 16.00 -2.93
C ASP A 77 0.02 15.30 -3.96
N PRO A 78 -0.42 15.02 -5.20
CA PRO A 78 0.38 14.26 -6.17
C PRO A 78 1.60 15.05 -6.67
N ALA A 79 1.50 16.37 -6.72
CA ALA A 79 2.64 17.24 -7.00
C ALA A 79 3.50 17.41 -5.73
N PRO A 80 4.83 17.32 -5.82
CA PRO A 80 5.70 17.65 -4.71
C PRO A 80 5.49 19.09 -4.25
N GLY A 81 5.54 19.31 -2.94
CA GLY A 81 5.33 20.62 -2.34
C GLY A 81 6.35 20.91 -1.25
N THR A 82 6.12 21.99 -0.49
CA THR A 82 6.95 22.33 0.68
C THR A 82 6.61 21.49 1.90
N GLY A 83 5.45 20.80 1.89
CA GLY A 83 5.02 19.87 2.92
C GLY A 83 5.78 18.54 2.89
N ARG A 84 5.78 17.85 4.03
CA ARG A 84 6.33 16.50 4.17
C ARG A 84 5.32 15.57 4.81
N ALA A 85 5.14 14.39 4.23
CA ALA A 85 4.36 13.31 4.83
C ALA A 85 5.31 12.26 5.41
N ILE A 86 5.02 11.81 6.63
CA ILE A 86 5.66 10.64 7.21
C ILE A 86 5.08 9.41 6.53
N VAL A 87 5.96 8.50 6.11
CA VAL A 87 5.57 7.22 5.54
C VAL A 87 6.20 6.07 6.31
N ARG A 88 5.55 4.92 6.26
CA ARG A 88 6.18 3.63 6.51
C ARG A 88 6.26 2.87 5.19
N MET A 89 7.46 2.46 4.84
CA MET A 89 7.76 1.72 3.63
C MET A 89 7.86 0.25 3.97
N TRP A 90 7.13 -0.57 3.24
CA TRP A 90 7.09 -2.02 3.38
C TRP A 90 7.76 -2.67 2.18
N LYS A 91 8.80 -3.47 2.39
CA LYS A 91 9.43 -4.25 1.32
C LYS A 91 8.68 -5.55 1.15
N VAL A 92 7.99 -5.71 0.03
CA VAL A 92 7.14 -6.85 -0.27
C VAL A 92 7.43 -7.37 -1.68
N THR A 93 6.99 -8.59 -1.99
CA THR A 93 7.05 -9.09 -3.36
C THR A 93 6.06 -8.34 -4.26
N VAL A 94 6.27 -8.34 -5.58
CA VAL A 94 5.31 -7.75 -6.53
C VAL A 94 3.93 -8.41 -6.42
N GLN A 95 3.87 -9.72 -6.20
CA GLN A 95 2.62 -10.46 -6.00
C GLN A 95 1.88 -9.97 -4.75
N GLN A 96 2.60 -9.84 -3.63
CA GLN A 96 2.04 -9.29 -2.40
C GLN A 96 1.54 -7.86 -2.59
N PHE A 97 2.31 -7.00 -3.28
CA PHE A 97 1.88 -5.64 -3.58
C PHE A 97 0.57 -5.61 -4.39
N CYS A 98 0.46 -6.45 -5.43
CA CYS A 98 -0.75 -6.57 -6.22
C CYS A 98 -1.96 -7.03 -5.37
N ASP A 99 -1.76 -8.01 -4.48
CA ASP A 99 -2.81 -8.49 -3.58
C ASP A 99 -3.24 -7.46 -2.53
N ILE A 100 -2.29 -6.66 -2.03
CA ILE A 100 -2.57 -5.52 -1.14
C ILE A 100 -3.40 -4.47 -1.91
N ALA A 101 -2.94 -4.06 -3.09
CA ALA A 101 -3.59 -3.05 -3.91
C ALA A 101 -5.00 -3.49 -4.35
N ALA A 102 -5.20 -4.75 -4.71
CA ALA A 102 -6.53 -5.31 -4.99
C ALA A 102 -7.48 -5.11 -3.80
N GLN A 103 -7.06 -5.54 -2.61
CA GLN A 103 -7.87 -5.44 -1.40
C GLN A 103 -8.15 -3.99 -0.98
N GLU A 104 -7.20 -3.06 -1.17
CA GLU A 104 -7.42 -1.63 -0.92
C GLU A 104 -8.49 -1.02 -1.84
N ASN A 105 -8.68 -1.58 -3.03
CA ASN A 105 -9.67 -1.18 -4.01
C ASN A 105 -10.95 -2.04 -3.99
N GLY A 106 -11.10 -2.92 -2.99
CA GLY A 106 -12.29 -3.76 -2.82
C GLY A 106 -12.35 -4.99 -3.75
N LEU A 107 -11.23 -5.35 -4.37
CA LEU A 107 -11.07 -6.54 -5.20
C LEU A 107 -10.49 -7.71 -4.38
N ALA A 108 -10.66 -8.93 -4.89
CA ALA A 108 -10.03 -10.11 -4.32
C ALA A 108 -8.52 -10.18 -4.68
N PRO A 109 -7.69 -10.79 -3.83
CA PRO A 109 -6.29 -11.08 -4.15
C PRO A 109 -6.17 -11.81 -5.50
N GLY A 110 -5.24 -11.35 -6.35
CA GLY A 110 -5.06 -11.86 -7.71
C GLY A 110 -5.92 -11.23 -8.81
N GLU A 111 -6.84 -10.31 -8.50
CA GLU A 111 -7.64 -9.60 -9.52
C GLU A 111 -6.98 -8.32 -10.06
N LEU A 112 -5.83 -7.93 -9.51
CA LEU A 112 -5.04 -6.78 -9.95
C LEU A 112 -3.61 -7.22 -10.28
N GLU A 113 -3.07 -6.71 -11.38
CA GLU A 113 -1.67 -6.90 -11.77
C GLU A 113 -1.04 -5.57 -12.18
N VAL A 114 0.25 -5.41 -11.90
CA VAL A 114 1.00 -4.17 -12.15
C VAL A 114 2.21 -4.48 -13.02
N ASP A 115 2.34 -3.80 -14.17
CA ASP A 115 3.58 -3.83 -14.96
C ASP A 115 4.64 -2.93 -14.32
N VAL A 116 5.37 -3.50 -13.36
CA VAL A 116 6.46 -2.82 -12.65
C VAL A 116 7.55 -2.36 -13.62
N ALA A 117 7.81 -3.13 -14.69
CA ALA A 117 8.80 -2.74 -15.68
C ALA A 117 8.35 -1.50 -16.47
N ALA A 118 7.05 -1.35 -16.76
CA ALA A 118 6.52 -0.11 -17.33
C ALA A 118 6.63 1.06 -16.35
N ALA A 119 6.33 0.84 -15.06
CA ALA A 119 6.49 1.86 -14.04
C ALA A 119 7.95 2.34 -13.92
N GLU A 120 8.94 1.44 -13.94
CA GLU A 120 10.35 1.80 -13.93
C GLU A 120 10.77 2.59 -15.18
N ARG A 121 10.32 2.16 -16.37
CA ARG A 121 10.64 2.86 -17.63
C ARG A 121 10.04 4.26 -17.72
N ARG A 122 8.82 4.44 -17.21
CA ARG A 122 8.05 5.70 -17.32
C ARG A 122 8.19 6.61 -16.10
N GLY A 123 8.65 6.06 -14.98
CA GLY A 123 8.63 6.70 -13.66
C GLY A 123 7.27 6.64 -12.94
N TRP A 124 6.22 6.13 -13.60
CA TRP A 124 4.86 6.00 -13.03
C TRP A 124 3.99 5.05 -13.85
N LEU A 125 2.87 4.60 -13.25
CA LEU A 125 1.82 3.81 -13.89
C LEU A 125 0.45 4.22 -13.32
N ASP A 126 -0.56 4.38 -14.18
CA ASP A 126 -1.98 4.45 -13.76
C ASP A 126 -2.54 3.02 -13.75
N VAL A 127 -3.18 2.64 -12.65
CA VAL A 127 -3.78 1.32 -12.39
C VAL A 127 -5.28 1.41 -12.19
#